data_AF-A0A162W8R9-F1
#
_entry.id   AF-A0A162W8R9-F1
#
_cell.length_a   1.000
_cell.length_b   1.000
_cell.length_c   1.000
_cell.angle_alpha   90.00
_cell.angle_beta   90.00
_cell.angle_gamma   90.00
#
_symmetry.space_group_name_H-M   'P 1'
#
loop_
_entity.id
_entity.type
_entity.pdbx_description
1 polymer ?
#
loop_
_entity_poly.entity_id
_entity_poly.type
_entity_poly.pdbx_seq_one_letter_code
_entity_poly.pdbx_strand_id
1 'polypeptide(L)'
;MFAKSALRISSRSIVARRGIQTTRVAKTEGAINTSRGGFSDKEKAVENQWAYTHDAEKLKKLRETLALTEKHTAELKKHLDEFEQSIVKK
;
A
#
# COMPACT_ATOMS: atom_id res chain seq x y z
N MET A 1 -61.42 49.44 35.46
CA MET A 1 -61.13 48.21 36.25
C MET A 1 -60.28 47.29 35.40
N PHE A 2 -59.06 46.99 35.84
CA PHE A 2 -58.07 46.24 35.08
C PHE A 2 -58.23 44.74 35.31
N ALA A 3 -58.37 43.94 34.25
CA ALA A 3 -58.15 42.50 34.31
C ALA A 3 -57.18 42.12 33.20
N LYS A 4 -55.89 42.06 33.54
CA LYS A 4 -54.83 41.52 32.70
C LYS A 4 -54.87 39.99 32.85
N SER A 5 -55.38 39.28 31.85
CA SER A 5 -55.26 37.82 31.78
C SER A 5 -53.81 37.47 31.45
N ALA A 6 -53.04 37.10 32.47
CA ALA A 6 -51.69 36.58 32.30
C ALA A 6 -51.78 35.14 31.75
N LEU A 7 -51.73 34.99 30.43
CA LEU A 7 -51.42 33.71 29.78
C LEU A 7 -49.99 33.33 30.19
N ARG A 8 -49.87 32.41 31.16
CA ARG A 8 -48.59 31.77 31.47
C ARG A 8 -48.22 30.88 30.28
N ILE A 9 -47.47 31.43 29.35
CA ILE A 9 -46.79 30.67 28.30
C ILE A 9 -45.76 29.79 29.02
N SER A 10 -46.16 28.54 29.28
CA SER A 10 -45.25 27.50 29.72
C SER A 10 -44.33 27.17 28.55
N SER A 11 -43.22 27.89 28.45
CA SER A 11 -42.13 27.53 27.55
C SER A 11 -41.45 26.29 28.12
N ARG A 12 -42.02 25.11 27.88
CA ARG A 12 -41.25 23.86 27.94
C ARG A 12 -40.23 23.95 26.81
N SER A 13 -39.07 24.54 27.10
CA SER A 13 -37.90 24.42 26.26
C SER A 13 -37.54 22.93 26.21
N ILE A 14 -37.97 22.26 25.15
CA ILE A 14 -37.41 20.97 24.78
C ILE A 14 -35.96 21.29 24.41
N VAL A 15 -35.08 21.24 25.41
CA VAL A 15 -33.63 21.18 25.17
C VAL A 15 -33.43 19.83 24.49
N ALA A 16 -33.54 19.85 23.15
CA ALA A 16 -33.13 18.75 22.31
C ALA A 16 -31.63 18.62 22.55
N ARG A 17 -31.25 17.79 23.52
CA ARG A 17 -29.89 17.30 23.67
C ARG A 17 -29.57 16.70 22.32
N ARG A 18 -28.73 17.37 21.52
CA ARG A 18 -28.14 16.79 20.31
C ARG A 18 -27.42 15.55 20.81
N GLY A 19 -28.06 14.39 20.66
CA GLY A 19 -27.42 13.12 20.93
C GLY A 19 -26.12 13.13 20.15
N ILE A 20 -25.01 12.96 20.84
CA ILE A 20 -23.73 12.74 20.18
C ILE A 20 -23.94 11.48 19.37
N GLN A 21 -24.16 11.63 18.06
CA GLN A 21 -24.20 10.51 17.14
C GLN A 21 -22.77 9.96 17.10
N THR A 22 -22.45 9.08 18.03
CA THR A 22 -21.41 8.09 17.83
C THR A 22 -21.97 7.09 16.83
N THR A 23 -22.14 7.50 15.57
CA THR A 23 -22.21 6.53 14.48
C THR A 23 -20.91 5.77 14.58
N ARG A 24 -20.96 4.59 15.19
CA ARG A 24 -19.98 3.53 15.00
C ARG A 24 -20.07 3.17 13.52
N VAL A 25 -19.44 3.99 12.68
CA VAL A 25 -19.08 3.55 11.34
C VAL A 25 -18.20 2.34 11.60
N ALA A 26 -18.74 1.15 11.33
CA ALA A 26 -17.98 -0.07 11.39
C ALA A 26 -16.71 0.19 10.57
N LYS A 27 -15.57 0.37 11.25
CA LYS A 27 -14.30 0.61 10.58
C LYS A 27 -13.93 -0.71 9.93
N THR A 28 -14.28 -0.85 8.67
CA THR A 28 -13.88 -1.99 7.85
C THR A 28 -12.40 -1.86 7.53
N GLU A 29 -11.73 -2.99 7.35
CA GLU A 29 -10.36 -3.02 6.84
C GLU A 29 -10.29 -2.23 5.51
N GLY A 30 -9.21 -1.49 5.29
CA GLY A 30 -9.04 -0.65 4.10
C GLY A 30 -9.87 0.64 4.05
N ALA A 31 -10.63 0.98 5.10
CA ALA A 31 -11.42 2.22 5.15
C ALA A 31 -10.58 3.50 4.97
N ILE A 32 -9.29 3.44 5.25
CA ILE A 32 -8.36 4.57 5.09
C ILE A 32 -8.05 4.81 3.62
N ASN A 33 -7.83 3.75 2.84
CA ASN A 33 -7.57 3.85 1.41
C ASN A 33 -8.78 4.43 0.66
N THR A 34 -10.00 4.08 1.10
CA THR A 34 -11.26 4.62 0.54
C THR A 34 -11.55 6.05 1.00
N SER A 35 -11.07 6.46 2.18
CA SER A 35 -11.14 7.84 2.62
C SER A 35 -10.12 8.67 1.83
N ARG A 36 -10.56 9.32 0.74
CA ARG A 36 -9.72 10.21 -0.10
C ARG A 36 -9.27 11.45 0.69
N GLY A 37 -8.26 11.29 1.53
CA GLY A 37 -7.70 12.35 2.36
C GLY A 37 -6.20 12.19 2.58
N GLY A 38 -5.58 13.19 3.20
CA GLY A 38 -4.11 13.30 3.26
C GLY A 38 -3.37 12.18 4.00
N PHE A 39 -4.05 11.29 4.73
CA PHE A 39 -3.44 10.08 5.29
C PHE A 39 -3.41 8.93 4.27
N SER A 40 -4.48 8.73 3.48
CA SER A 40 -4.54 7.78 2.35
C SER A 40 -3.45 8.07 1.33
N ASP A 41 -3.20 9.34 1.02
CA ASP A 41 -2.18 9.73 0.06
C ASP A 41 -0.76 9.44 0.57
N LYS A 42 -0.52 9.57 1.88
CA LYS A 42 0.76 9.23 2.50
C LYS A 42 1.00 7.73 2.50
N GLU A 43 -0.01 6.93 2.87
CA GLU A 43 0.08 5.47 2.83
C GLU A 43 0.43 4.99 1.41
N LYS A 44 -0.28 5.49 0.39
CA LYS A 44 0.01 5.17 -1.01
C LYS A 44 1.42 5.55 -1.43
N ALA A 45 1.90 6.73 -1.04
CA ALA A 45 3.25 7.17 -1.40
C ALA A 45 4.33 6.24 -0.81
N VAL A 46 4.16 5.83 0.45
CA VAL A 46 5.08 4.91 1.13
C VAL A 46 5.04 3.52 0.50
N GLU A 47 3.84 2.99 0.25
CA GLU A 47 3.68 1.68 -0.40
C GLU A 47 4.28 1.65 -1.80
N ASN A 48 4.05 2.71 -2.59
CA ASN A 48 4.62 2.83 -3.93
C ASN A 48 6.16 2.88 -3.86
N GLN A 49 6.72 3.68 -2.96
CA GLN A 49 8.16 3.76 -2.79
C GLN A 49 8.75 2.40 -2.42
N TRP A 50 8.12 1.70 -1.47
CA TRP A 50 8.53 0.36 -1.08
C TRP A 50 8.49 -0.60 -2.27
N ALA A 51 7.40 -0.61 -3.03
CA ALA A 51 7.25 -1.46 -4.22
C ALA A 51 8.37 -1.21 -5.24
N TYR A 52 8.65 0.06 -5.57
CA TYR A 52 9.74 0.39 -6.49
C TYR A 52 11.11 -0.07 -5.99
N THR A 53 11.42 0.14 -4.71
CA THR A 53 12.70 -0.30 -4.14
C THR A 53 12.83 -1.83 -4.15
N HIS A 54 11.77 -2.53 -3.79
CA HIS A 54 11.77 -3.97 -3.69
C HIS A 54 11.85 -4.64 -5.07
N ASP A 55 11.16 -4.09 -6.06
CA ASP A 55 11.25 -4.56 -7.44
C ASP A 55 12.63 -4.28 -8.04
N ALA A 56 13.23 -3.13 -7.73
CA ALA A 56 14.61 -2.84 -8.13
C ALA A 56 15.62 -3.85 -7.54
N GLU A 57 15.45 -4.27 -6.29
CA GLU A 57 16.28 -5.32 -5.67
C GLU A 57 16.12 -6.68 -6.37
N LYS A 58 14.88 -7.08 -6.69
CA LYS A 58 14.63 -8.32 -7.45
C LYS A 58 15.29 -8.28 -8.82
N LEU A 59 15.18 -7.16 -9.53
CA LEU A 59 15.79 -6.98 -10.84
C LEU A 59 17.33 -7.06 -10.77
N LYS A 60 17.95 -6.51 -9.71
CA LYS A 60 19.40 -6.65 -9.49
C LYS A 60 19.80 -8.12 -9.34
N LYS A 61 19.09 -8.87 -8.48
CA LYS A 61 19.33 -10.30 -8.27
C LYS A 61 19.19 -11.10 -9.58
N LEU A 62 18.14 -10.82 -10.37
CA LEU A 62 17.95 -11.48 -11.66
C LEU A 62 19.10 -11.18 -12.63
N ARG A 63 19.56 -9.93 -12.70
CA ARG A 63 20.72 -9.55 -13.54
C ARG A 63 22.01 -10.24 -13.09
N GLU A 64 22.23 -10.33 -11.78
CA GLU A 64 23.38 -11.06 -11.22
C GLU A 64 23.32 -12.55 -11.59
N THR A 65 22.16 -13.19 -11.46
CA THR A 65 21.99 -14.59 -11.88
C THR A 65 22.22 -14.79 -13.37
N LEU A 66 21.73 -13.88 -14.22
CA LEU A 66 21.98 -13.94 -15.66
C LEU A 66 23.48 -13.83 -15.97
N ALA A 67 24.18 -12.86 -15.38
CA ALA A 67 25.61 -12.70 -15.58
C ALA A 67 26.42 -13.93 -15.12
N LEU A 68 26.01 -14.59 -14.04
CA LEU A 68 26.62 -15.85 -13.59
C LEU A 68 26.37 -16.99 -14.59
N THR A 69 25.13 -17.13 -15.09
CA THR A 69 24.81 -18.16 -16.10
C THR A 69 25.56 -17.94 -17.41
N GLU A 70 25.73 -16.70 -17.85
CA GLU A 70 26.53 -16.36 -19.04
C GLU A 70 28.00 -16.73 -18.86
N LYS A 71 28.58 -16.46 -17.68
CA LYS A 71 29.95 -16.88 -17.36
C LYS A 71 30.09 -18.40 -17.36
N HIS A 72 29.20 -19.10 -16.67
CA HIS A 72 29.24 -20.56 -16.62
C HIS A 72 29.04 -21.20 -18.01
N THR A 73 28.15 -20.66 -18.84
CA THR A 73 27.98 -21.17 -20.21
C THR A 73 29.19 -20.90 -21.08
N ALA A 74 29.88 -19.76 -20.91
CA ALA A 74 31.12 -19.47 -21.60
C ALA A 74 32.27 -20.39 -21.16
N GLU A 75 32.38 -20.70 -19.86
CA GLU A 75 33.34 -21.67 -19.33
C GLU A 75 33.08 -23.08 -19.86
N LEU A 76 31.84 -23.53 -19.83
CA LEU A 76 31.45 -24.85 -20.36
C LEU A 76 31.76 -24.98 -21.86
N LYS A 77 31.53 -23.92 -22.65
CA LYS A 77 31.91 -23.90 -24.07
C LYS A 77 33.41 -24.07 -24.27
N LYS A 78 34.23 -23.34 -23.50
CA LYS A 78 35.70 -23.48 -23.56
C LYS A 78 36.15 -24.90 -23.23
N HIS A 79 35.59 -25.50 -22.18
CA HIS A 79 35.91 -26.87 -21.82
C HIS A 79 35.50 -27.86 -22.92
N LEU A 80 34.34 -27.67 -23.56
CA LEU A 80 33.93 -28.49 -24.70
C LEU A 80 34.90 -28.35 -25.88
N ASP A 81 35.30 -27.13 -26.24
CA ASP A 81 36.26 -26.89 -27.32
C ASP A 81 37.62 -27.54 -27.02
N GLU A 82 38.10 -27.46 -25.77
CA GLU A 82 39.32 -28.12 -25.30
C GLU A 82 39.21 -29.64 -25.39
N PHE A 83 38.07 -30.21 -24.97
CA PHE A 83 37.80 -31.64 -25.08
C PHE A 83 37.75 -32.10 -26.55
N GLU A 84 37.05 -31.37 -27.42
CA GLU A 84 36.99 -31.66 -28.85
C GLU A 84 38.38 -31.64 -29.49
N GLN A 85 39.20 -30.63 -29.18
CA GLN A 85 40.59 -30.57 -29.65
C GLN A 85 41.44 -31.73 -29.11
N SER A 86 41.21 -32.17 -27.88
CA SER A 86 41.92 -33.31 -27.30
C SER A 86 41.56 -34.64 -27.98
N ILE A 87 40.31 -34.79 -28.43
CA ILE A 87 39.83 -35.96 -29.17
C ILE A 87 40.40 -35.96 -30.59
N VAL A 88 40.38 -34.81 -31.29
CA VAL A 88 40.89 -34.69 -32.66
C VAL A 88 42.41 -34.89 -32.75
N LYS A 89 43.16 -34.56 -31.69
CA LYS A 89 44.62 -34.75 -31.64
C LYS A 89 45.06 -36.19 -31.33
N LYS A 90 44.13 -37.08 -30.95
CA LYS A 90 44.41 -38.45 -30.54
C LYS A 90 44.11 -39.44 -31.66
#